data_AF-A0A2E1FR94-F1
#
_entry.id   AF-A0A2E1FR94-F1
#
_cell.length_a   1.000
_cell.length_b   1.000
_cell.length_c   1.000
_cell.angle_alpha   90.00
_cell.angle_beta   90.00
_cell.angle_gamma   90.00
#
_symmetry.space_group_name_H-M   'P 1'
#
loop_
_entity.id
_entity.type
_entity.pdbx_description
1 polymer ?
#
loop_
_entity_poly.entity_id
_entity_poly.type
_entity_poly.pdbx_seq_one_letter_code
_entity_poly.pdbx_strand_id
1 'polypeptide(L)'
;MKSIALLILMLAFGYVQENAKVRLNAYRAVADHSEGFYALSSEERNSLTHTLDVPNFIHELSKPNLVQLKWGLSASILLIFFLLDALFLKVSALPGAPSSAPWLVLIYIGVSIPMFSFLFLSQGPNSSSYAVSRELLGFLQSPLPSLLLAYTPRLLKAQLPLFPYQYK
;
A
#
# COMPACT_ATOMS: atom_id res chain seq x y z
N MET A 1 -15.75 20.30 0.73
CA MET A 1 -16.26 19.32 -0.26
C MET A 1 -15.14 18.59 -1.01
N LYS A 2 -14.16 19.28 -1.61
CA LYS A 2 -13.10 18.65 -2.40
C LYS A 2 -12.24 17.63 -1.62
N SER A 3 -11.83 17.95 -0.39
CA SER A 3 -11.04 17.04 0.45
C SER A 3 -11.82 15.80 0.89
N ILE A 4 -13.12 15.93 1.17
CA ILE A 4 -14.00 14.81 1.55
C ILE A 4 -14.18 13.85 0.38
N ALA A 5 -14.44 14.37 -0.82
CA ALA A 5 -14.56 13.55 -2.03
C ALA A 5 -13.27 12.77 -2.31
N LEU A 6 -12.11 13.41 -2.14
CA LEU A 6 -10.82 12.77 -2.29
C LEU A 6 -10.58 11.70 -1.21
N LEU A 7 -10.95 11.95 0.04
CA LEU A 7 -10.87 10.94 1.10
C LEU A 7 -11.74 9.72 0.78
N ILE A 8 -12.97 9.92 0.29
CA ILE A 8 -13.85 8.83 -0.15
C ILE A 8 -13.18 8.03 -1.29
N LEU A 9 -12.57 8.72 -2.26
CA LEU A 9 -11.81 8.06 -3.33
C LEU A 9 -10.65 7.22 -2.77
N MET A 10 -9.88 7.75 -1.82
CA MET A 10 -8.77 7.03 -1.18
C MET A 10 -9.25 5.79 -0.43
N LEU A 11 -10.37 5.88 0.28
CA LEU A 11 -10.98 4.75 0.99
C LEU A 11 -11.51 3.69 0.03
N ALA A 12 -12.22 4.10 -1.03
CA ALA A 12 -12.73 3.19 -2.05
C ALA A 12 -11.58 2.48 -2.79
N PHE A 13 -10.55 3.24 -3.19
CA PHE A 13 -9.34 2.69 -3.79
C PHE A 13 -8.64 1.73 -2.82
N GLY A 14 -8.50 2.12 -1.56
CA GLY A 14 -7.97 1.31 -0.46
C GLY A 14 -8.70 -0.04 -0.30
N TYR A 15 -10.02 -0.04 -0.38
CA TYR A 15 -10.83 -1.26 -0.32
C TYR A 15 -10.57 -2.18 -1.52
N VAL A 16 -10.60 -1.63 -2.74
CA VAL A 16 -10.39 -2.40 -3.97
C VAL A 16 -8.99 -3.02 -4.01
N GLN A 17 -7.96 -2.25 -3.67
CA GLN A 17 -6.59 -2.75 -3.68
C GLN A 17 -6.36 -3.83 -2.61
N GLU A 18 -7.00 -3.71 -1.44
CA GLU A 18 -6.86 -4.71 -0.37
C GLU A 18 -7.47 -6.05 -0.80
N ASN A 19 -8.68 -6.01 -1.38
CA ASN A 19 -9.31 -7.20 -1.93
C ASN A 19 -8.45 -7.86 -3.02
N ALA A 20 -7.87 -7.08 -3.93
CA ALA A 20 -6.96 -7.59 -4.96
C ALA A 20 -5.72 -8.28 -4.35
N LYS A 21 -5.08 -7.68 -3.34
CA LYS A 21 -3.93 -8.28 -2.65
C LYS A 21 -4.31 -9.57 -1.91
N VAL A 22 -5.45 -9.58 -1.22
CA VAL A 22 -5.94 -10.76 -0.47
C VAL A 22 -6.18 -11.92 -1.43
N ARG A 23 -6.88 -11.69 -2.54
CA ARG A 23 -7.14 -12.74 -3.55
C ARG A 23 -5.88 -13.25 -4.21
N LEU A 24 -4.95 -12.36 -4.58
CA LEU A 24 -3.65 -12.77 -5.14
C LEU A 24 -2.84 -13.61 -4.15
N ASN A 25 -2.83 -13.23 -2.87
CA ASN A 25 -2.15 -14.01 -1.83
C ASN A 25 -2.82 -15.36 -1.60
N ALA A 26 -4.16 -15.42 -1.59
CA ALA A 26 -4.90 -16.68 -1.46
C ALA A 26 -4.62 -17.62 -2.63
N TYR A 27 -4.62 -17.10 -3.85
CA TYR A 27 -4.28 -17.87 -5.06
C TYR A 27 -2.87 -18.44 -4.97
N ARG A 28 -1.91 -17.59 -4.59
CA ARG A 28 -0.52 -18.03 -4.38
C ARG A 28 -0.38 -19.05 -3.25
N ALA A 29 -1.15 -18.91 -2.18
CA ALA A 29 -1.15 -19.89 -1.09
C ALA A 29 -1.58 -21.28 -1.59
N VAL A 30 -2.65 -21.37 -2.37
CA VAL A 30 -3.07 -22.64 -2.99
C VAL A 30 -1.99 -23.16 -3.94
N ALA A 31 -1.46 -22.29 -4.81
CA ALA A 31 -0.45 -22.65 -5.81
C ALA A 31 0.86 -23.15 -5.20
N ASP A 32 1.30 -22.55 -4.08
CA ASP A 32 2.57 -22.89 -3.43
C ASP A 32 2.47 -24.16 -2.55
N HIS A 33 1.27 -24.56 -2.13
CA HIS A 33 1.04 -25.80 -1.35
C HIS A 33 0.60 -26.99 -2.20
N SER A 34 0.13 -26.76 -3.43
CA SER A 34 -0.35 -27.83 -4.31
C SER A 34 0.78 -28.38 -5.18
N GLU A 35 1.11 -29.65 -5.00
CA GLU A 35 2.13 -30.33 -5.81
C GLU A 35 1.72 -30.34 -7.29
N GLY A 36 2.65 -30.02 -8.19
CA GLY A 36 2.38 -29.99 -9.63
C GLY A 36 1.47 -28.83 -10.11
N PHE A 37 1.04 -27.90 -9.25
CA PHE A 37 0.13 -26.81 -9.63
C PHE A 37 0.60 -26.00 -10.84
N TYR A 38 1.89 -25.68 -10.87
CA TYR A 38 2.50 -24.90 -11.96
C TYR A 38 2.76 -25.72 -13.24
N ALA A 39 2.50 -27.03 -13.23
CA ALA A 39 2.50 -27.88 -14.43
C ALA A 39 1.10 -28.00 -15.06
N LEU A 40 0.04 -27.68 -14.31
CA LEU A 40 -1.33 -27.67 -14.81
C LEU A 40 -1.53 -26.56 -15.85
N SER A 41 -2.47 -26.80 -16.77
CA SER A 41 -2.99 -25.81 -17.70
C SER A 41 -3.74 -24.67 -16.98
N SER A 42 -3.95 -23.55 -17.68
CA SER A 42 -4.68 -22.38 -17.14
C SER A 42 -6.11 -22.74 -16.72
N GLU A 43 -6.78 -23.60 -17.49
CA GLU A 43 -8.15 -24.06 -17.25
C GLU A 43 -8.24 -24.95 -16.01
N GLU A 44 -7.30 -25.88 -15.83
CA GLU A 44 -7.22 -26.72 -14.64
C GLU A 44 -6.93 -25.88 -13.38
N ARG A 45 -6.04 -24.90 -13.47
CA ARG A 45 -5.77 -23.97 -12.36
C ARG A 45 -7.01 -23.16 -12.00
N ASN A 46 -7.76 -22.66 -13.00
CA ASN A 46 -9.02 -21.96 -12.76
C ASN A 46 -10.03 -22.87 -12.05
N SER A 47 -10.21 -24.11 -12.53
CA SER A 47 -11.11 -25.09 -11.89
C SER A 47 -10.77 -25.32 -10.41
N LEU A 48 -9.48 -25.45 -10.07
CA LEU A 48 -9.01 -25.62 -8.69
C LEU A 48 -9.15 -24.37 -7.81
N THR A 49 -9.20 -23.18 -8.41
CA THR A 49 -9.18 -21.90 -7.69
C THR A 49 -10.39 -21.01 -7.98
N HIS A 50 -11.46 -21.57 -8.55
CA HIS A 50 -12.65 -20.86 -9.02
C HIS A 50 -13.34 -20.03 -7.94
N THR A 51 -13.18 -20.41 -6.66
CA THR A 51 -13.74 -19.70 -5.51
C THR A 51 -13.00 -18.41 -5.16
N LEU A 52 -11.78 -18.20 -5.66
CA LEU A 52 -10.93 -17.05 -5.30
C LEU A 52 -11.20 -15.80 -6.15
N ASP A 53 -11.99 -15.92 -7.22
CA ASP A 53 -12.38 -14.82 -8.12
C ASP A 53 -11.19 -13.93 -8.51
N VAL A 54 -10.18 -14.55 -9.12
CA VAL A 54 -8.99 -13.86 -9.65
C VAL A 54 -9.14 -13.63 -11.16
N PRO A 55 -8.56 -12.56 -11.72
CA PRO A 55 -8.58 -12.35 -13.17
C PRO A 55 -7.95 -13.51 -13.94
N ASN A 56 -8.52 -13.88 -15.08
CA ASN A 56 -8.10 -15.06 -15.87
C ASN A 56 -6.59 -15.10 -16.19
N PHE A 57 -5.98 -13.94 -16.46
CA PHE A 57 -4.55 -13.87 -16.78
C PHE A 57 -3.64 -14.37 -15.63
N ILE A 58 -4.13 -14.38 -14.38
CA ILE A 58 -3.39 -14.89 -13.21
C ILE A 58 -3.09 -16.38 -13.37
N HIS A 59 -3.97 -17.14 -14.01
CA HIS A 59 -3.80 -18.58 -14.23
C HIS A 59 -2.67 -18.90 -15.22
N GLU A 60 -2.37 -17.98 -16.13
CA GLU A 60 -1.31 -18.12 -17.14
C GLU A 60 0.08 -17.83 -16.58
N LEU A 61 0.18 -17.19 -15.40
CA LEU A 61 1.44 -16.78 -14.84
C LEU A 61 2.20 -17.94 -14.21
N SER A 62 3.51 -17.95 -14.43
CA SER A 62 4.44 -18.82 -13.70
C SER A 62 4.64 -18.33 -12.26
N LYS A 63 5.19 -19.19 -11.40
CA LYS A 63 5.55 -18.85 -10.02
C LYS A 63 6.36 -17.54 -9.89
N PRO A 64 7.48 -17.34 -10.62
CA PRO A 64 8.24 -16.09 -10.51
C PRO A 64 7.42 -14.87 -10.96
N ASN A 65 6.57 -15.02 -11.99
CA ASN A 65 5.73 -13.92 -12.48
C ASN A 65 4.66 -13.53 -11.45
N LEU A 66 4.08 -14.47 -10.71
CA LEU A 66 3.15 -14.18 -9.62
C LEU A 66 3.82 -13.48 -8.44
N VAL A 67 5.08 -13.84 -8.15
CA VAL A 67 5.89 -13.15 -7.13
C VAL A 67 6.15 -11.72 -7.55
N GLN A 68 6.60 -11.51 -8.79
CA GLN A 68 6.83 -10.18 -9.36
C GLN A 68 5.55 -9.36 -9.40
N LEU A 69 4.42 -9.95 -9.79
CA LEU A 69 3.13 -9.27 -9.81
C LEU A 69 2.72 -8.80 -8.40
N LYS A 70 2.89 -9.64 -7.37
CA LYS A 70 2.61 -9.24 -5.98
C LYS A 70 3.44 -8.02 -5.57
N TRP A 71 4.74 -8.06 -5.82
CA TRP A 71 5.63 -6.96 -5.43
C TRP A 71 5.39 -5.70 -6.27
N GLY A 72 5.18 -5.86 -7.57
CA GLY A 72 4.83 -4.77 -8.49
C GLY A 72 3.53 -4.09 -8.09
N LEU A 73 2.48 -4.87 -7.80
CA LEU A 73 1.20 -4.35 -7.32
C LEU A 73 1.38 -3.54 -6.04
N SER A 74 2.12 -4.07 -5.04
CA SER A 74 2.41 -3.34 -3.81
C SER A 74 3.18 -2.03 -4.05
N ALA A 75 4.18 -2.04 -4.92
CA ALA A 75 4.95 -0.85 -5.26
C ALA A 75 4.09 0.21 -5.98
N SER A 76 3.25 -0.21 -6.93
CA SER A 76 2.32 0.68 -7.64
C SER A 76 1.29 1.31 -6.70
N ILE A 77 0.70 0.52 -5.80
CA ILE A 77 -0.26 1.02 -4.80
C ILE A 77 0.40 2.05 -3.88
N LEU A 78 1.63 1.76 -3.42
CA LEU A 78 2.40 2.69 -2.57
C LEU A 78 2.64 4.03 -3.27
N LEU A 79 3.02 4.01 -4.55
CA LEU A 79 3.21 5.22 -5.34
C LEU A 79 1.90 5.99 -5.52
N ILE A 80 0.80 5.30 -5.82
CA ILE A 80 -0.51 5.93 -5.99
C ILE A 80 -0.96 6.59 -4.67
N PHE A 81 -0.82 5.91 -3.53
CA PHE A 81 -1.15 6.49 -2.22
C PHE A 81 -0.29 7.69 -1.88
N PHE A 82 1.01 7.67 -2.19
CA PHE A 82 1.88 8.83 -2.01
C PHE A 82 1.35 10.06 -2.80
N LEU A 83 0.94 9.85 -4.05
CA LEU A 83 0.38 10.92 -4.88
C LEU A 83 -0.98 11.41 -4.37
N LEU A 84 -1.85 10.49 -3.94
CA LEU A 84 -3.15 10.82 -3.36
C LEU A 84 -3.00 11.57 -2.02
N ASP A 85 -2.07 11.17 -1.17
CA ASP A 85 -1.73 11.85 0.07
C ASP A 85 -1.24 13.28 -0.19
N ALA A 86 -0.31 13.45 -1.13
CA ALA A 86 0.19 14.76 -1.52
C ALA A 86 -0.94 15.67 -2.06
N LEU A 87 -1.81 15.11 -2.89
CA LEU A 87 -2.99 15.82 -3.40
C LEU A 87 -3.96 16.19 -2.27
N PHE A 88 -4.20 15.26 -1.32
CA PHE A 88 -5.07 15.50 -0.18
C PHE A 88 -4.55 16.62 0.71
N LEU A 89 -3.26 16.64 1.00
CA LEU A 89 -2.63 17.73 1.76
C LEU A 89 -2.74 19.07 1.05
N LYS A 90 -2.52 19.10 -0.27
CA LYS A 90 -2.66 20.32 -1.07
C LYS A 90 -4.09 20.86 -1.05
N VAL A 91 -5.09 19.98 -1.16
CA VAL A 91 -6.51 20.38 -1.17
C VAL A 91 -7.03 20.72 0.24
N SER A 92 -6.44 20.14 1.28
CA SER A 92 -6.85 20.34 2.68
C SER A 92 -6.05 21.42 3.41
N ALA A 93 -5.06 22.03 2.75
CA ALA A 93 -4.23 23.09 3.30
C ALA A 93 -5.08 24.31 3.71
N LEU A 94 -4.77 24.86 4.88
CA LEU A 94 -5.37 26.13 5.33
C LEU A 94 -4.69 27.30 4.62
N PRO A 95 -5.43 28.38 4.29
CA PRO A 95 -4.83 29.59 3.73
C PRO A 95 -3.70 30.12 4.63
N GLY A 96 -2.51 30.34 4.06
CA GLY A 96 -1.34 30.84 4.79
C GLY A 96 -0.58 29.79 5.62
N ALA A 97 -1.02 28.52 5.65
CA ALA A 97 -0.27 27.47 6.31
C ALA A 97 0.96 27.04 5.49
N PRO A 98 2.07 26.65 6.16
CA PRO A 98 3.24 26.14 5.47
C PRO A 98 2.96 24.81 4.77
N SER A 99 3.75 24.51 3.74
CA SER A 99 3.63 23.25 2.99
C SER A 99 3.91 22.04 3.90
N SER A 100 2.97 21.10 3.91
CA SER A 100 3.11 19.81 4.60
C SER A 100 3.79 18.73 3.75
N ALA A 101 4.16 19.04 2.51
CA ALA A 101 4.80 18.07 1.60
C ALA A 101 6.13 17.50 2.13
N PRO A 102 7.04 18.29 2.74
CA PRO A 102 8.29 17.71 3.26
C PRO A 102 8.03 16.79 4.47
N TRP A 103 7.00 17.09 5.28
CA TRP A 103 6.57 16.20 6.36
C TRP A 103 6.04 14.87 5.82
N LEU A 104 5.31 14.90 4.70
CA LEU A 104 4.84 13.68 4.03
C LEU A 104 6.02 12.82 3.58
N VAL A 105 7.02 13.43 2.93
CA VAL A 105 8.24 12.74 2.51
C VAL A 105 8.97 12.12 3.71
N LEU A 106 9.10 12.85 4.82
CA LEU A 106 9.71 12.31 6.04
C LEU A 106 8.93 11.14 6.64
N ILE A 107 7.60 11.16 6.63
CA ILE A 107 6.80 10.02 7.08
C ILE A 107 7.06 8.82 6.18
N TYR A 108 7.03 8.99 4.86
CA TYR A 108 7.26 7.88 3.92
C TYR A 108 8.65 7.28 4.08
N ILE A 109 9.70 8.11 4.18
CA ILE A 109 11.07 7.64 4.43
C ILE A 109 11.18 6.98 5.81
N GLY A 110 10.69 7.67 6.85
CA GLY A 110 10.80 7.25 8.25
C GLY A 110 10.06 5.96 8.55
N VAL A 111 8.96 5.66 7.85
CA VAL A 111 8.25 4.38 7.95
C VAL A 111 8.86 3.32 7.02
N SER A 112 9.37 3.72 5.84
CA SER A 112 9.98 2.76 4.90
C SER A 112 11.24 2.11 5.47
N ILE A 113 12.06 2.85 6.22
CA ILE A 113 13.29 2.30 6.85
C ILE A 113 12.96 1.09 7.75
N PRO A 114 12.16 1.21 8.82
CA PRO A 114 11.80 0.06 9.65
C PRO A 114 11.01 -0.99 8.86
N MET A 115 10.14 -0.60 7.93
CA MET A 115 9.40 -1.54 7.07
C MET A 115 10.35 -2.49 6.32
N PHE A 116 11.36 -1.94 5.65
CA PHE A 116 12.35 -2.75 4.93
C PHE A 116 13.28 -3.50 5.88
N SER A 117 13.71 -2.91 7.00
CA SER A 117 14.51 -3.61 8.01
C SER A 117 13.80 -4.87 8.51
N PHE A 118 12.52 -4.77 8.88
CA PHE A 118 11.74 -5.93 9.30
C PHE A 118 11.49 -6.92 8.16
N LEU A 119 11.37 -6.46 6.91
CA LEU A 119 11.24 -7.33 5.75
C LEU A 119 12.52 -8.17 5.52
N PHE A 120 13.70 -7.54 5.59
CA PHE A 120 14.98 -8.22 5.39
C PHE A 120 15.31 -9.19 6.53
N LEU A 121 14.87 -8.88 7.75
CA LEU A 121 15.01 -9.77 8.92
C LEU A 121 13.92 -10.85 8.99
N SER A 122 12.99 -10.90 8.03
CA SER A 122 11.94 -11.91 7.99
C SER A 122 12.48 -13.28 7.62
N GLN A 123 12.14 -14.28 8.43
CA GLN A 123 12.40 -15.70 8.14
C GLN A 123 11.30 -16.34 7.29
N GLY A 124 10.27 -15.58 6.91
CA GLY A 124 9.17 -16.07 6.08
C GLY A 124 7.83 -15.39 6.40
N PRO A 125 6.77 -15.76 5.67
CA PRO A 125 5.45 -15.12 5.75
C PRO A 125 4.78 -15.21 7.13
N ASN A 126 5.17 -16.18 7.96
CA ASN A 126 4.59 -16.41 9.29
C ASN A 126 5.38 -15.75 10.43
N SER A 127 6.43 -14.99 10.13
CA SER A 127 7.25 -14.33 11.14
C SER A 127 6.63 -13.02 11.62
N SER A 128 6.84 -12.68 12.89
CA SER A 128 6.38 -11.39 13.46
C SER A 128 6.99 -10.19 12.73
N SER A 129 8.24 -10.29 12.27
CA SER A 129 8.89 -9.24 11.48
C SER A 129 8.21 -9.03 10.12
N TYR A 130 7.80 -10.11 9.43
CA TYR A 130 6.98 -10.00 8.23
C TYR A 130 5.64 -9.31 8.49
N ALA A 131 4.96 -9.70 9.58
CA ALA A 131 3.68 -9.11 9.95
C ALA A 131 3.81 -7.59 10.18
N VAL A 132 4.81 -7.16 10.95
CA VAL A 132 5.08 -5.73 11.20
C VAL A 132 5.40 -4.99 9.90
N SER A 133 6.27 -5.55 9.05
CA SER A 133 6.59 -4.95 7.75
C SER A 133 5.33 -4.74 6.89
N ARG A 134 4.42 -5.74 6.87
CA ARG A 134 3.15 -5.65 6.15
C ARG A 134 2.23 -4.58 6.71
N GLU A 135 2.14 -4.43 8.03
CA GLU A 135 1.35 -3.36 8.66
C GLU A 135 1.90 -1.96 8.34
N LEU A 136 3.23 -1.79 8.35
CA LEU A 136 3.88 -0.52 7.97
C LEU A 136 3.64 -0.19 6.49
N LEU A 137 3.70 -1.18 5.62
CA LEU A 137 3.33 -1.02 4.22
C LEU A 137 1.84 -0.64 4.08
N GLY A 138 0.95 -1.30 4.84
CA GLY A 138 -0.48 -1.00 4.87
C GLY A 138 -0.77 0.42 5.33
N PHE A 139 -0.05 0.92 6.34
CA PHE A 139 -0.12 2.30 6.79
C PHE A 139 0.23 3.28 5.67
N LEU A 140 1.32 3.05 4.93
CA LEU A 140 1.71 3.89 3.79
C LEU A 140 0.78 3.76 2.58
N GLN A 141 0.05 2.66 2.46
CA GLN A 141 -0.96 2.41 1.42
C GLN A 141 -2.37 2.78 1.90
N SER A 142 -2.49 3.82 2.72
CA SER A 142 -3.76 4.25 3.31
C SER A 142 -3.83 5.78 3.39
N PRO A 143 -5.00 6.40 3.64
CA PRO A 143 -5.09 7.85 3.85
C PRO A 143 -4.52 8.32 5.20
N LEU A 144 -4.03 7.41 6.05
CA LEU A 144 -3.57 7.75 7.39
C LEU A 144 -2.40 8.75 7.42
N PRO A 145 -1.34 8.65 6.57
CA PRO A 145 -0.23 9.60 6.60
C PRO A 145 -0.69 11.04 6.38
N SER A 146 -1.54 11.26 5.37
CA SER A 146 -2.04 12.60 5.06
C SER A 146 -3.10 13.09 6.05
N LEU A 147 -3.94 12.20 6.60
CA LEU A 147 -4.87 12.56 7.68
C LEU A 147 -4.13 12.99 8.95
N LEU A 148 -3.08 12.28 9.34
CA LEU A 148 -2.25 12.65 10.49
C LEU A 148 -1.68 14.06 10.29
N LEU A 149 -1.10 14.35 9.12
CA LEU A 149 -0.54 15.67 8.83
C LEU A 149 -1.59 16.78 8.73
N ALA A 150 -2.79 16.49 8.19
CA ALA A 150 -3.84 17.48 8.04
C ALA A 150 -4.52 17.83 9.38
N TYR A 151 -4.70 16.85 10.27
CA TYR A 151 -5.53 17.00 11.47
C TYR A 151 -4.73 17.11 12.77
N THR A 152 -3.54 16.51 12.90
CA THR A 152 -2.72 16.64 14.11
C THR A 152 -2.45 18.11 14.49
N PRO A 153 -2.08 19.00 13.55
CA PRO A 153 -1.88 20.42 13.87
C PRO A 153 -3.16 21.09 14.39
N ARG A 154 -4.31 20.71 13.85
CA ARG A 154 -5.62 21.25 14.24
C ARG A 154 -6.05 20.78 15.63
N LEU A 155 -5.82 19.51 15.94
CA LEU A 155 -6.12 18.92 17.24
C LEU A 155 -5.21 19.50 18.34
N LEU A 156 -3.93 19.69 18.03
CA LEU A 156 -2.94 20.24 18.95
C LEU A 156 -2.95 21.77 19.04
N LYS A 157 -3.77 22.46 18.21
CA LYS A 157 -3.75 23.92 18.03
C LYS A 157 -2.34 24.47 17.79
N ALA A 158 -1.50 23.68 17.13
CA ALA A 158 -0.10 23.98 16.83
C ALA A 158 0.12 23.94 15.32
N GLN A 159 1.05 24.74 14.80
CA GLN A 159 1.47 24.61 13.41
C GLN A 159 2.56 23.55 13.27
N LEU A 160 2.61 22.87 12.13
CA LEU A 160 3.78 22.07 11.82
C LEU A 160 5.00 22.99 11.75
N PRO A 161 6.16 22.56 12.28
CA PRO A 161 7.37 23.35 12.17
C PRO A 161 7.66 23.65 10.70
N LEU A 162 8.07 24.89 10.45
CA LEU A 162 8.58 25.28 9.14
C LEU A 162 9.83 24.48 8.83
N PHE A 163 9.87 23.88 7.65
CA PHE A 163 11.15 23.36 7.17
C PHE A 163 12.06 24.53 6.85
N PRO A 164 13.28 24.58 7.44
CA PRO A 164 14.22 25.67 7.21
C PRO A 164 14.74 25.71 5.76
N TYR A 165 14.48 24.67 4.96
CA TYR A 165 14.94 24.58 3.59
C TYR A 165 13.87 25.11 2.63
N GLN A 166 14.01 26.36 2.21
CA GLN A 166 13.31 26.89 1.05
C GLN A 166 14.26 26.76 -0.15
N TYR A 167 13.83 26.05 -1.21
CA TYR A 167 14.51 26.13 -2.50
C TYR A 167 14.44 27.59 -2.95
N LYS A 168 15.60 28.24 -3.03
CA LYS A 168 15.74 29.51 -3.75
C LYS A 168 15.69 29.26 -5.25
#